data_AF-A0A421BKH0-F1
#
_entry.id   AF-A0A421BKH0-F1
#
_cell.length_a   1.000
_cell.length_b   1.000
_cell.length_c   1.000
_cell.angle_alpha   90.00
_cell.angle_beta   90.00
_cell.angle_gamma   90.00
#
_symmetry.space_group_name_H-M   'P 1'
#
loop_
_entity.id
_entity.type
_entity.pdbx_description
1 polymer ?
#
loop_
_entity_poly.entity_id
_entity_poly.type
_entity_poly.pdbx_seq_one_letter_code
_entity_poly.pdbx_strand_id
1 'polypeptide(L)'
;MIKVPSERGQLDLVRALPGDFAPRDAQDLMAYPFFSLSKSRRTRPIEFISGRVEIHVEAVPDHGMATIWDADILIWAASQIVEARDEGLRTSRLMAATPYEILTYIGRGTSVRDYHRLKAALDRLQSTTICTTIRQSAEGRRHRFSWINEWQERTDGAGRPDGIELVVPDWFYRAVLEDALILTIDPAYFDLTGGLERWLYRIVRKHGGRQKAGWRFEFRHLHRKSGSLSPFKRFAFELREIIRRQPLPGYWLSLERAPQGRVLLAFAPCGQTVNGIVPSGTRTLVPSGTVSSCFREPGLGLTSDAAGENRSPNLDSNTDSNLCRAQAIGDNVDSPAENLRKSNRRGAQTTTGSGDETSPQLPLDLGPEGRA
;
A
#
# COMPACT_ATOMS: atom_id res chain seq x y z
N MET A 1 -3.45 14.57 40.62
CA MET A 1 -3.10 14.42 39.19
C MET A 1 -3.71 13.12 38.71
N ILE A 2 -4.65 13.14 37.76
CA ILE A 2 -5.30 11.91 37.28
C ILE A 2 -4.33 11.20 36.33
N LYS A 3 -3.78 10.05 36.73
CA LYS A 3 -2.93 9.22 35.87
C LYS A 3 -3.82 8.51 34.87
N VAL A 4 -3.98 9.09 33.68
CA VAL A 4 -4.70 8.46 32.56
C VAL A 4 -4.08 7.07 32.32
N PRO A 5 -4.85 5.97 32.39
CA PRO A 5 -4.29 4.64 32.15
C PRO A 5 -3.82 4.54 30.70
N SER A 6 -2.57 4.09 30.50
CA SER A 6 -2.01 3.85 29.17
C SER A 6 -2.86 2.83 28.40
N GLU A 7 -2.74 2.82 27.07
CA GLU A 7 -3.51 1.91 26.22
C GLU A 7 -3.34 0.43 26.64
N ARG A 8 -2.11 0.03 27.03
CA ARG A 8 -1.84 -1.30 27.61
C ARG A 8 -2.66 -1.60 28.87
N GLY A 9 -2.85 -0.61 29.74
CA GLY A 9 -3.59 -0.76 31.01
C GLY A 9 -5.09 -0.98 30.83
N GLN A 10 -5.58 -1.01 29.59
CA GLN A 10 -6.97 -1.22 29.20
C GLN A 10 -7.14 -2.45 28.29
N LEU A 11 -6.08 -3.23 28.06
CA LEU A 11 -6.05 -4.38 27.14
C LEU A 11 -5.62 -5.66 27.85
N ASP A 12 -6.38 -6.75 27.67
CA ASP A 12 -5.96 -8.10 28.06
C ASP A 12 -4.66 -8.47 27.30
N LEU A 13 -3.66 -9.04 27.97
CA LEU A 13 -2.42 -9.49 27.34
C LEU A 13 -2.60 -10.87 26.70
N VAL A 14 -2.45 -10.96 25.38
CA VAL A 14 -2.46 -12.24 24.65
C VAL A 14 -1.02 -12.65 24.32
N ARG A 15 -0.65 -13.91 24.62
CA ARG A 15 0.63 -14.48 24.20
C ARG A 15 0.51 -15.15 22.84
N ALA A 16 1.61 -15.23 22.10
CA ALA A 16 1.71 -16.01 20.87
C ALA A 16 1.29 -17.46 21.09
N LEU A 17 0.46 -17.98 20.18
CA LEU A 17 0.13 -19.39 20.07
C LEU A 17 1.27 -20.16 19.41
N PRO A 18 1.66 -21.33 19.94
CA PRO A 18 2.60 -22.23 19.29
C PRO A 18 1.87 -23.14 18.28
N GLY A 19 2.29 -23.11 17.02
CA GLY A 19 1.73 -23.98 15.98
C GLY A 19 2.22 -23.66 14.58
N ASP A 20 1.96 -24.56 13.63
CA ASP A 20 2.19 -24.36 12.19
C ASP A 20 0.84 -24.09 11.49
N PHE A 21 0.30 -22.90 11.74
CA PHE A 21 -0.92 -22.42 11.08
C PHE A 21 -0.56 -21.53 9.88
N ALA A 22 -1.26 -21.77 8.76
CA ALA A 22 -0.93 -21.11 7.48
C ALA A 22 -1.01 -19.57 7.58
N PRO A 23 -0.05 -18.80 7.02
CA PRO A 23 -0.04 -17.35 7.26
C PRO A 23 -1.23 -16.61 6.64
N ARG A 24 -1.65 -15.52 7.28
CA ARG A 24 -2.76 -14.65 6.92
C ARG A 24 -2.25 -13.23 6.65
N ASP A 25 -2.63 -12.64 5.53
CA ASP A 25 -2.35 -11.23 5.20
C ASP A 25 -3.65 -10.45 5.04
N ALA A 26 -3.60 -9.15 5.34
CA ALA A 26 -4.77 -8.26 5.27
C ALA A 26 -4.89 -7.63 3.88
N GLN A 27 -6.06 -7.78 3.25
CA GLN A 27 -6.31 -7.44 1.86
C GLN A 27 -6.11 -5.95 1.51
N ASP A 28 -6.12 -5.05 2.48
CA ASP A 28 -5.72 -3.65 2.29
C ASP A 28 -4.22 -3.55 1.99
N LEU A 29 -3.37 -4.19 2.82
CA LEU A 29 -1.91 -4.23 2.67
C LEU A 29 -1.50 -4.94 1.36
N MET A 30 -2.36 -5.82 0.85
CA MET A 30 -2.15 -6.49 -0.43
C MET A 30 -2.51 -5.66 -1.66
N ALA A 31 -3.33 -4.61 -1.51
CA ALA A 31 -3.90 -3.86 -2.61
C ALA A 31 -3.21 -2.51 -2.88
N TYR A 32 -2.52 -1.97 -1.88
CA TYR A 32 -2.12 -0.57 -1.85
C TYR A 32 -0.68 -0.38 -1.36
N PRO A 33 0.02 0.68 -1.80
CA PRO A 33 1.43 0.89 -1.50
C PRO A 33 1.64 1.50 -0.10
N PHE A 34 1.58 0.68 0.94
CA PHE A 34 1.86 1.12 2.32
C PHE A 34 3.33 1.05 2.75
N PHE A 35 4.21 0.45 1.93
CA PHE A 35 5.58 0.08 2.32
C PHE A 35 6.63 0.44 1.27
N SER A 36 7.85 0.71 1.71
CA SER A 36 9.02 0.80 0.83
C SER A 36 9.36 -0.57 0.22
N LEU A 37 9.43 -0.63 -1.12
CA LEU A 37 9.82 -1.83 -1.86
C LEU A 37 11.35 -2.02 -1.96
N SER A 38 12.15 -1.15 -1.32
CA SER A 38 13.62 -1.23 -1.30
C SER A 38 14.13 -1.38 0.13
N LYS A 39 15.26 -2.10 0.28
CA LYS A 39 16.02 -2.24 1.54
C LYS A 39 16.80 -0.96 1.88
N SER A 40 16.89 0.00 0.96
CA SER A 40 17.45 1.34 1.22
C SER A 40 16.48 2.19 2.03
N ARG A 41 16.98 2.87 3.08
CA ARG A 41 16.26 3.87 3.88
C ARG A 41 15.51 4.87 2.98
N ARG A 42 14.18 4.89 3.07
CA ARG A 42 13.29 5.82 2.35
C ARG A 42 12.74 6.83 3.33
N THR A 43 12.97 8.12 3.09
CA THR A 43 12.33 9.23 3.82
C THR A 43 11.29 9.98 2.98
N ARG A 44 11.43 9.96 1.64
CA ARG A 44 10.42 10.50 0.72
C ARG A 44 9.07 9.77 0.90
N PRO A 45 7.95 10.48 1.12
CA PRO A 45 6.63 9.88 1.30
C PRO A 45 6.19 8.93 0.18
N ILE A 46 5.17 8.11 0.46
CA ILE A 46 4.31 7.51 -0.58
C ILE A 46 3.02 8.32 -0.61
N GLU A 47 2.77 8.96 -1.74
CA GLU A 47 1.47 9.55 -2.09
C GLU A 47 0.80 8.63 -3.11
N PHE A 48 -0.43 8.20 -2.84
CA PHE A 48 -1.21 7.36 -3.73
C PHE A 48 -2.68 7.77 -3.74
N ILE A 49 -3.24 7.94 -4.94
CA ILE A 49 -4.65 8.27 -5.18
C ILE A 49 -5.16 7.36 -6.30
N SER A 50 -6.30 6.69 -6.09
CA SER A 50 -7.04 5.93 -7.10
C SER A 50 -8.52 5.89 -6.74
N GLY A 51 -9.38 6.41 -7.62
CA GLY A 51 -10.78 6.68 -7.30
C GLY A 51 -10.93 7.56 -6.05
N ARG A 52 -11.72 7.10 -5.08
CA ARG A 52 -11.93 7.75 -3.77
C ARG A 52 -10.92 7.33 -2.68
N VAL A 53 -9.93 6.50 -3.02
CA VAL A 53 -8.90 6.04 -2.08
C VAL A 53 -7.68 6.96 -2.15
N GLU A 54 -7.43 7.66 -1.05
CA GLU A 54 -6.21 8.40 -0.79
C GLU A 54 -5.37 7.66 0.26
N ILE A 55 -4.05 7.64 0.06
CA ILE A 55 -3.07 7.12 1.02
C ILE A 55 -1.85 8.02 0.99
N HIS A 56 -1.42 8.45 2.17
CA HIS A 56 -0.19 9.19 2.40
C HIS A 56 0.62 8.48 3.48
N VAL A 57 1.86 8.09 3.17
CA VAL A 57 2.76 7.37 4.08
C VAL A 57 4.02 8.20 4.31
N GLU A 58 4.26 8.57 5.55
CA GLU A 58 5.36 9.43 5.99
C GLU A 58 6.31 8.64 6.89
N ALA A 59 7.56 9.09 6.97
CA ALA A 59 8.59 8.44 7.77
C ALA A 59 9.40 9.46 8.54
N VAL A 60 9.61 9.20 9.83
CA VAL A 60 10.63 9.90 10.63
C VAL A 60 11.99 9.71 9.97
N PRO A 61 12.82 10.78 9.80
CA PRO A 61 14.10 10.67 9.13
C PRO A 61 15.00 9.55 9.69
N ASP A 62 15.06 9.40 11.01
CA ASP A 62 16.03 8.56 11.70
C ASP A 62 15.91 7.07 11.36
N HIS A 63 14.73 6.48 11.56
CA HIS A 63 14.49 5.06 11.23
C HIS A 63 14.17 4.86 9.73
N GLY A 64 13.56 5.85 9.08
CA GLY A 64 13.03 5.74 7.72
C GLY A 64 11.76 4.89 7.64
N MET A 65 11.20 4.79 6.43
CA MET A 65 9.91 4.17 6.15
C MET A 65 9.95 2.64 6.31
N ALA A 66 8.89 2.08 6.90
CA ALA A 66 8.63 0.65 6.94
C ALA A 66 8.68 0.04 5.53
N THR A 67 9.34 -1.11 5.45
CA THR A 67 9.62 -1.82 4.20
C THR A 67 8.70 -3.03 4.05
N ILE A 68 8.61 -3.56 2.83
CA ILE A 68 7.80 -4.75 2.50
C ILE A 68 8.27 -6.05 3.19
N TRP A 69 9.43 -6.03 3.87
CA TRP A 69 9.89 -7.10 4.77
C TRP A 69 9.51 -6.85 6.24
N ASP A 70 9.31 -5.60 6.65
CA ASP A 70 8.82 -5.29 8.00
C ASP A 70 7.34 -5.68 8.13
N ALA A 71 6.61 -5.59 7.02
CA ALA A 71 5.25 -6.10 6.83
C ALA A 71 5.08 -7.62 7.04
N ASP A 72 6.17 -8.38 7.26
CA ASP A 72 6.11 -9.79 7.65
C ASP A 72 5.69 -9.95 9.13
N ILE A 73 6.05 -8.99 9.99
CA ILE A 73 5.62 -8.95 11.41
C ILE A 73 4.11 -8.76 11.49
N LEU A 74 3.53 -8.00 10.55
CA LEU A 74 2.09 -7.81 10.47
C LEU A 74 1.36 -9.07 9.98
N ILE A 75 1.97 -9.85 9.07
CA ILE A 75 1.45 -11.18 8.68
C ILE A 75 1.45 -12.11 9.91
N TRP A 76 2.55 -12.17 10.67
CA TRP A 76 2.60 -12.93 11.93
C TRP A 76 1.48 -12.48 12.90
N ALA A 77 1.33 -11.17 13.13
CA ALA A 77 0.32 -10.65 14.04
C ALA A 77 -1.11 -10.95 13.59
N ALA A 78 -1.41 -10.78 12.29
CA ALA A 78 -2.72 -11.12 11.73
C ALA A 78 -3.02 -12.62 11.85
N SER A 79 -2.04 -13.48 11.58
CA SER A 79 -2.19 -14.93 11.67
C SER A 79 -2.49 -15.38 13.10
N GLN A 80 -1.73 -14.86 14.08
CA GLN A 80 -1.94 -15.10 15.51
C GLN A 80 -3.33 -14.67 16.01
N ILE A 81 -3.82 -13.50 15.58
CA ILE A 81 -5.16 -13.01 15.95
C ILE A 81 -6.27 -13.85 15.31
N VAL A 82 -6.12 -14.25 14.03
CA VAL A 82 -7.10 -15.11 13.34
C VAL A 82 -7.15 -16.50 13.97
N GLU A 83 -6.00 -17.12 14.25
CA GLU A 83 -5.96 -18.46 14.82
C GLU A 83 -6.56 -18.48 16.24
N ALA A 84 -6.20 -17.51 17.10
CA ALA A 84 -6.80 -17.37 18.42
C ALA A 84 -8.32 -17.18 18.38
N ARG A 85 -8.83 -16.42 17.40
CA ARG A 85 -10.27 -16.24 17.18
C ARG A 85 -10.93 -17.54 16.71
N ASP A 86 -10.30 -18.28 15.80
CA ASP A 86 -10.83 -19.51 15.20
C ASP A 86 -10.82 -20.69 16.20
N GLU A 87 -9.88 -20.70 17.15
CA GLU A 87 -9.89 -21.56 18.35
C GLU A 87 -10.92 -21.13 19.43
N GLY A 88 -11.55 -19.96 19.29
CA GLY A 88 -12.51 -19.41 20.26
C GLY A 88 -11.86 -18.77 21.50
N LEU A 89 -10.56 -18.49 21.45
CA LEU A 89 -9.82 -17.77 22.50
C LEU A 89 -10.11 -16.26 22.46
N ARG A 90 -9.75 -15.56 23.54
CA ARG A 90 -9.81 -14.09 23.57
C ARG A 90 -8.70 -13.50 22.70
N THR A 91 -9.09 -12.70 21.73
CA THR A 91 -8.19 -11.85 20.94
C THR A 91 -7.95 -10.51 21.61
N SER A 92 -6.78 -9.91 21.36
CA SER A 92 -6.41 -8.59 21.87
C SER A 92 -5.48 -7.87 20.89
N ARG A 93 -5.35 -6.55 21.07
CA ARG A 93 -4.37 -5.71 20.39
C ARG A 93 -3.01 -5.72 21.07
N LEU A 94 -2.95 -6.08 22.35
CA LEU A 94 -1.72 -6.21 23.13
C LEU A 94 -1.22 -7.65 23.05
N MET A 95 -0.10 -7.84 22.36
CA MET A 95 0.49 -9.15 22.04
C MET A 95 1.88 -9.31 22.67
N ALA A 96 2.16 -10.45 23.30
CA ALA A 96 3.49 -10.84 23.78
C ALA A 96 4.04 -12.03 23.01
N ALA A 97 5.32 -11.95 22.60
CA ALA A 97 6.05 -13.03 21.94
C ALA A 97 7.56 -12.91 22.17
N THR A 98 8.28 -14.01 22.11
CA THR A 98 9.74 -13.98 22.02
C THR A 98 10.19 -13.58 20.60
N PRO A 99 11.39 -12.97 20.45
CA PRO A 99 12.03 -12.80 19.14
C PRO A 99 12.15 -14.11 18.35
N TYR A 100 12.35 -15.23 19.06
CA TYR A 100 12.47 -16.57 18.47
C TYR A 100 11.18 -17.03 17.79
N GLU A 101 10.03 -16.90 18.45
CA GLU A 101 8.72 -17.29 17.89
C GLU A 101 8.37 -16.45 16.65
N ILE A 102 8.56 -15.12 16.72
CA ILE A 102 8.30 -14.22 15.58
C ILE A 102 9.22 -14.62 14.40
N LEU A 103 10.54 -14.66 14.61
CA LEU A 103 11.50 -14.87 13.53
C LEU A 103 11.39 -16.27 12.90
N THR A 104 11.15 -17.30 13.71
CA THR A 104 10.95 -18.67 13.20
C THR A 104 9.70 -18.74 12.33
N TYR A 105 8.58 -18.14 12.77
CA TYR A 105 7.33 -18.11 12.00
C TYR A 105 7.47 -17.38 10.65
N ILE A 106 8.19 -16.24 10.61
CA ILE A 106 8.40 -15.47 9.37
C ILE A 106 9.62 -15.93 8.54
N GLY A 107 10.09 -17.16 8.75
CA GLY A 107 11.13 -17.80 7.94
C GLY A 107 12.51 -17.14 8.05
N ARG A 108 12.88 -16.59 9.21
CA ARG A 108 14.14 -15.84 9.42
C ARG A 108 15.10 -16.56 10.36
N GLY A 109 16.38 -16.29 10.17
CA GLY A 109 17.42 -16.71 11.10
C GLY A 109 17.22 -16.11 12.50
N THR A 110 17.62 -16.86 13.52
CA THR A 110 17.48 -16.51 14.94
C THR A 110 18.79 -15.99 15.54
N SER A 111 19.66 -15.39 14.71
CA SER A 111 20.93 -14.84 15.15
C SER A 111 20.76 -13.50 15.88
N VAL A 112 21.77 -13.11 16.68
CA VAL A 112 21.80 -11.78 17.33
C VAL A 112 21.62 -10.64 16.30
N ARG A 113 22.18 -10.79 15.09
CA ARG A 113 22.01 -9.83 13.99
C ARG A 113 20.55 -9.73 13.53
N ASP A 114 19.82 -10.83 13.54
CA ASP A 114 18.41 -10.88 13.15
C ASP A 114 17.49 -10.37 14.27
N TYR A 115 17.88 -10.57 15.53
CA TYR A 115 17.21 -9.94 16.68
C TYR A 115 17.34 -8.41 16.62
N HIS A 116 18.52 -7.86 16.28
CA HIS A 116 18.68 -6.43 16.03
C HIS A 116 17.88 -5.95 14.79
N ARG A 117 17.74 -6.76 13.75
CA ARG A 117 16.90 -6.45 12.58
C ARG A 117 15.41 -6.40 12.94
N LEU A 118 14.94 -7.29 13.83
CA LEU A 118 13.57 -7.30 14.34
C LEU A 118 13.26 -6.01 15.12
N LYS A 119 14.13 -5.60 16.05
CA LYS A 119 14.00 -4.33 16.78
C LYS A 119 13.90 -3.15 15.83
N ALA A 120 14.84 -3.03 14.89
CA ALA A 120 14.84 -1.97 13.88
C ALA A 120 13.62 -2.02 12.95
N ALA A 121 12.98 -3.18 12.76
CA ALA A 121 11.73 -3.31 12.01
C ALA A 121 10.52 -2.81 12.82
N LEU A 122 10.45 -3.14 14.11
CA LEU A 122 9.44 -2.61 15.03
C LEU A 122 9.54 -1.08 15.13
N ASP A 123 10.76 -0.53 15.26
CA ASP A 123 11.01 0.91 15.21
C ASP A 123 10.43 1.55 13.94
N ARG A 124 10.75 0.99 12.76
CA ARG A 124 10.22 1.50 11.47
C ARG A 124 8.69 1.39 11.38
N LEU A 125 8.09 0.33 11.92
CA LEU A 125 6.63 0.15 11.93
C LEU A 125 5.94 1.16 12.87
N GLN A 126 6.58 1.53 13.98
CA GLN A 126 6.09 2.54 14.91
C GLN A 126 6.30 3.98 14.39
N SER A 127 7.45 4.25 13.75
CA SER A 127 7.81 5.58 13.24
C SER A 127 7.32 5.89 11.82
N THR A 128 6.57 4.98 11.20
CA THR A 128 5.94 5.20 9.87
C THR A 128 4.48 5.59 10.06
N THR A 129 4.19 6.85 9.82
CA THR A 129 2.84 7.42 9.95
C THR A 129 2.07 7.24 8.64
N ILE A 130 0.83 6.76 8.74
CA ILE A 130 -0.05 6.51 7.60
C ILE A 130 -1.30 7.34 7.78
N CYS A 131 -1.76 7.99 6.71
CA CYS A 131 -3.03 8.69 6.61
C CYS A 131 -3.83 8.14 5.43
N THR A 132 -5.09 7.75 5.61
CA THR A 132 -5.90 7.16 4.52
C THR A 132 -7.41 7.37 4.65
N THR A 133 -8.13 7.37 3.53
CA THR A 133 -9.60 7.29 3.45
C THR A 133 -10.13 5.84 3.47
N ILE A 134 -9.27 4.81 3.49
CA ILE A 134 -9.70 3.40 3.49
C ILE A 134 -10.54 3.07 4.73
N ARG A 135 -11.67 2.39 4.48
CA ARG A 135 -12.70 2.02 5.46
C ARG A 135 -13.27 3.21 6.25
N GLN A 136 -13.26 4.41 5.65
CA GLN A 136 -13.97 5.59 6.17
C GLN A 136 -15.28 5.80 5.39
N SER A 137 -16.43 5.61 6.06
CA SER A 137 -17.76 5.71 5.42
C SER A 137 -18.25 7.15 5.19
N ALA A 138 -17.54 8.15 5.72
CA ALA A 138 -17.87 9.56 5.57
C ALA A 138 -16.84 10.25 4.67
N GLU A 139 -17.30 10.97 3.66
CA GLU A 139 -16.45 11.68 2.71
C GLU A 139 -15.59 12.73 3.42
N GLY A 140 -14.33 12.88 3.00
CA GLY A 140 -13.33 13.74 3.65
C GLY A 140 -12.76 13.22 4.98
N ARG A 141 -13.36 12.19 5.62
CA ARG A 141 -12.79 11.59 6.83
C ARG A 141 -11.53 10.78 6.47
N ARG A 142 -10.41 11.12 7.11
CA ARG A 142 -9.14 10.38 7.01
C ARG A 142 -8.78 9.77 8.37
N HIS A 143 -8.27 8.55 8.37
CA HIS A 143 -7.72 7.88 9.56
C HIS A 143 -6.20 7.99 9.57
N ARG A 144 -5.58 8.33 10.71
CA ARG A 144 -4.12 8.43 10.86
C ARG A 144 -3.61 7.51 11.97
N PHE A 145 -2.56 6.74 11.69
CA PHE A 145 -2.03 5.69 12.58
C PHE A 145 -0.61 5.28 12.20
N SER A 146 0.08 4.55 13.08
CA SER A 146 1.32 3.82 12.81
C SER A 146 1.04 2.32 12.76
N TRP A 147 1.89 1.51 12.10
CA TRP A 147 1.67 0.05 12.02
C TRP A 147 1.81 -0.68 13.35
N ILE A 148 2.52 -0.08 14.31
CA ILE A 148 2.59 -0.47 15.71
C ILE A 148 2.36 0.81 16.51
N ASN A 149 1.42 0.79 17.48
CA ASN A 149 1.22 1.94 18.37
C ASN A 149 2.38 2.05 19.36
N GLU A 150 2.69 0.92 19.99
CA GLU A 150 3.66 0.81 21.07
C GLU A 150 4.38 -0.54 21.00
N TRP A 151 5.67 -0.59 21.30
CA TRP A 151 6.37 -1.84 21.57
C TRP A 151 7.37 -1.66 22.73
N GLN A 152 7.67 -2.74 23.44
CA GLN A 152 8.74 -2.76 24.45
C GLN A 152 9.40 -4.14 24.52
N GLU A 153 10.66 -4.18 24.92
CA GLU A 153 11.30 -5.41 25.37
C GLU A 153 10.80 -5.76 26.78
N ARG A 154 10.47 -7.03 27.01
CA ARG A 154 10.21 -7.56 28.35
C ARG A 154 11.54 -7.96 28.99
N THR A 155 11.63 -7.82 30.30
CA THR A 155 12.76 -8.25 31.10
C THR A 155 12.25 -9.02 32.31
N ASP A 156 12.88 -10.15 32.65
CA ASP A 156 12.55 -10.92 33.84
C ASP A 156 13.02 -10.21 35.14
N GLY A 157 12.62 -10.74 36.29
CA GLY A 157 13.03 -10.22 37.60
C GLY A 157 14.53 -10.33 37.91
N ALA A 158 15.33 -10.93 37.02
CA ALA A 158 16.78 -11.08 37.11
C ALA A 158 17.54 -10.25 36.05
N GLY A 159 16.85 -9.38 35.29
CA GLY A 159 17.46 -8.50 34.29
C GLY A 159 17.69 -9.13 32.91
N ARG A 160 17.10 -10.30 32.61
CA ARG A 160 17.27 -11.04 31.35
C ARG A 160 16.10 -10.77 30.39
N PRO A 161 16.31 -10.72 29.06
CA PRO A 161 15.21 -10.52 28.11
C PRO A 161 14.16 -11.64 28.16
N ASP A 162 12.90 -11.26 28.42
CA ASP A 162 11.71 -12.14 28.56
C ASP A 162 10.73 -11.95 27.37
N GLY A 163 11.29 -11.62 26.20
CA GLY A 163 10.55 -11.41 24.96
C GLY A 163 10.26 -9.95 24.62
N ILE A 164 9.20 -9.74 23.84
CA ILE A 164 8.72 -8.46 23.34
C ILE A 164 7.20 -8.38 23.57
N GLU A 165 6.71 -7.19 23.89
CA GLU A 165 5.29 -6.86 23.81
C GLU A 165 5.06 -5.75 22.78
N LEU A 166 3.98 -5.85 22.02
CA LEU A 166 3.57 -4.85 21.05
C LEU A 166 2.05 -4.62 21.06
N VAL A 167 1.64 -3.40 20.69
CA VAL A 167 0.24 -2.99 20.54
C VAL A 167 -0.03 -2.70 19.07
N VAL A 168 -0.87 -3.51 18.43
CA VAL A 168 -1.32 -3.26 17.05
C VAL A 168 -2.39 -2.17 17.00
N PRO A 169 -2.39 -1.31 15.96
CA PRO A 169 -3.39 -0.27 15.79
C PRO A 169 -4.79 -0.86 15.59
N ASP A 170 -5.78 -0.21 16.18
CA ASP A 170 -7.19 -0.58 16.07
C ASP A 170 -7.68 -0.73 14.61
N TRP A 171 -7.22 0.14 13.70
CA TRP A 171 -7.53 0.06 12.26
C TRP A 171 -7.10 -1.26 11.60
N PHE A 172 -5.97 -1.81 12.04
CA PHE A 172 -5.45 -3.11 11.58
C PHE A 172 -6.21 -4.25 12.27
N TYR A 173 -6.33 -4.20 13.60
CA TYR A 173 -7.04 -5.20 14.39
C TYR A 173 -8.47 -5.46 13.89
N ARG A 174 -9.24 -4.39 13.61
CA ARG A 174 -10.59 -4.49 13.02
C ARG A 174 -10.58 -5.13 11.63
N ALA A 175 -9.53 -4.90 10.83
CA ALA A 175 -9.37 -5.52 9.52
C ALA A 175 -9.10 -7.04 9.63
N VAL A 176 -8.40 -7.45 10.69
CA VAL A 176 -8.03 -8.85 10.92
C VAL A 176 -9.19 -9.66 11.48
N LEU A 177 -10.05 -9.07 12.32
CA LEU A 177 -11.25 -9.73 12.82
C LEU A 177 -12.35 -9.89 11.76
N GLU A 178 -12.37 -9.03 10.73
CA GLU A 178 -13.36 -9.06 9.64
C GLU A 178 -12.94 -10.05 8.53
N ASP A 179 -13.51 -11.25 8.53
CA ASP A 179 -13.14 -12.36 7.62
C ASP A 179 -13.07 -11.98 6.12
N ALA A 180 -13.93 -11.07 5.69
CA ALA A 180 -13.97 -10.59 4.31
C ALA A 180 -12.69 -9.86 3.86
N LEU A 181 -11.84 -9.43 4.81
CA LEU A 181 -10.64 -8.63 4.59
C LEU A 181 -9.33 -9.38 4.83
N ILE A 182 -9.37 -10.67 5.19
CA ILE A 182 -8.18 -11.52 5.31
C ILE A 182 -8.02 -12.43 4.08
N LEU A 183 -6.79 -12.82 3.76
CA LEU A 183 -6.47 -13.95 2.88
C LEU A 183 -5.35 -14.80 3.45
N THR A 184 -5.53 -16.13 3.44
CA THR A 184 -4.41 -17.08 3.62
C THR A 184 -3.40 -16.89 2.49
N ILE A 185 -2.12 -16.86 2.81
CA ILE A 185 -1.01 -16.83 1.85
C ILE A 185 -0.18 -18.12 1.93
N ASP A 186 0.69 -18.32 0.94
CA ASP A 186 1.61 -19.45 0.89
C ASP A 186 2.80 -19.23 1.84
N PRO A 187 3.22 -20.20 2.68
CA PRO A 187 4.41 -20.05 3.52
C PRO A 187 5.68 -19.67 2.75
N ALA A 188 5.85 -20.15 1.51
CA ALA A 188 6.99 -19.80 0.65
C ALA A 188 6.99 -18.32 0.20
N TYR A 189 5.96 -17.53 0.53
CA TYR A 189 6.05 -16.06 0.49
C TYR A 189 7.25 -15.54 1.30
N PHE A 190 7.60 -16.17 2.42
CA PHE A 190 8.68 -15.68 3.26
C PHE A 190 10.05 -15.75 2.56
N ASP A 191 10.27 -16.71 1.66
CA ASP A 191 11.51 -16.88 0.87
C ASP A 191 11.72 -15.80 -0.21
N LEU A 192 10.70 -15.01 -0.57
CA LEU A 192 10.76 -14.01 -1.64
C LEU A 192 11.77 -12.88 -1.32
N THR A 193 12.97 -12.96 -1.90
CA THR A 193 14.10 -12.10 -1.50
C THR A 193 13.97 -10.63 -1.92
N GLY A 194 13.26 -10.36 -3.02
CA GLY A 194 13.09 -9.04 -3.64
C GLY A 194 11.80 -8.32 -3.23
N GLY A 195 11.87 -7.00 -3.06
CA GLY A 195 10.73 -6.23 -2.56
C GLY A 195 9.60 -6.09 -3.57
N LEU A 196 9.96 -6.00 -4.86
CA LEU A 196 8.99 -6.05 -5.96
C LEU A 196 8.35 -7.45 -6.10
N GLU A 197 9.05 -8.52 -5.75
CA GLU A 197 8.52 -9.90 -5.74
C GLU A 197 7.46 -10.05 -4.65
N ARG A 198 7.78 -9.65 -3.41
CA ARG A 198 6.84 -9.67 -2.26
C ARG A 198 5.59 -8.85 -2.52
N TRP A 199 5.75 -7.63 -3.05
CA TRP A 199 4.61 -6.79 -3.45
C TRP A 199 3.78 -7.44 -4.56
N LEU A 200 4.44 -7.96 -5.61
CA LEU A 200 3.73 -8.58 -6.72
C LEU A 200 2.96 -9.83 -6.29
N TYR A 201 3.54 -10.65 -5.39
CA TYR A 201 2.84 -11.78 -4.78
C TYR A 201 1.53 -11.34 -4.12
N ARG A 202 1.55 -10.31 -3.27
CA ARG A 202 0.34 -9.85 -2.57
C ARG A 202 -0.74 -9.36 -3.55
N ILE A 203 -0.34 -8.60 -4.57
CA ILE A 203 -1.22 -8.16 -5.67
C ILE A 203 -1.83 -9.37 -6.41
N VAL A 204 -0.99 -10.33 -6.79
CA VAL A 204 -1.38 -11.54 -7.52
C VAL A 204 -2.32 -12.43 -6.68
N ARG A 205 -2.04 -12.61 -5.38
CA ARG A 205 -2.88 -13.38 -4.46
C ARG A 205 -4.25 -12.74 -4.25
N LYS A 206 -4.32 -11.41 -4.09
CA LYS A 206 -5.61 -10.69 -3.99
C LYS A 206 -6.48 -10.84 -5.25
N HIS A 207 -5.89 -10.67 -6.43
CA HIS A 207 -6.65 -10.62 -7.69
C HIS A 207 -6.84 -12.00 -8.37
N GLY A 208 -6.00 -12.99 -8.06
CA GLY A 208 -6.01 -14.31 -8.70
C GLY A 208 -6.89 -15.36 -8.04
N GLY A 209 -7.41 -15.12 -6.83
CA GLY A 209 -8.01 -16.16 -5.97
C GLY A 209 -9.24 -16.90 -6.50
N ARG A 210 -9.95 -16.39 -7.51
CA ARG A 210 -11.18 -17.01 -8.06
C ARG A 210 -11.26 -17.07 -9.59
N GLN A 211 -10.31 -16.48 -10.33
CA GLN A 211 -10.39 -16.37 -11.79
C GLN A 211 -9.60 -17.46 -12.51
N LYS A 212 -10.30 -18.53 -12.93
CA LYS A 212 -9.71 -19.64 -13.73
C LYS A 212 -9.10 -19.19 -15.07
N ALA A 213 -9.56 -18.07 -15.64
CA ALA A 213 -9.03 -17.47 -16.87
C ALA A 213 -7.74 -16.64 -16.67
N GLY A 214 -7.27 -16.54 -15.42
CA GLY A 214 -6.23 -15.62 -15.00
C GLY A 214 -6.68 -14.15 -14.95
N TRP A 215 -5.81 -13.29 -14.43
CA TRP A 215 -6.00 -11.84 -14.36
C TRP A 215 -4.93 -11.12 -15.19
N ARG A 216 -5.22 -9.89 -15.65
CA ARG A 216 -4.33 -9.05 -16.47
C ARG A 216 -4.15 -7.66 -15.87
N PHE A 217 -2.90 -7.19 -15.76
CA PHE A 217 -2.57 -5.80 -15.43
C PHE A 217 -1.58 -5.21 -16.44
N GLU A 218 -1.75 -3.94 -16.80
CA GLU A 218 -0.73 -3.23 -17.56
C GLU A 218 0.50 -2.91 -16.68
N PHE A 219 1.70 -3.03 -17.24
CA PHE A 219 2.94 -2.64 -16.57
C PHE A 219 2.91 -1.19 -16.03
N ARG A 220 2.26 -0.26 -16.74
CA ARG A 220 2.06 1.14 -16.31
C ARG A 220 1.10 1.27 -15.12
N HIS A 221 0.07 0.43 -15.05
CA HIS A 221 -0.83 0.36 -13.91
C HIS A 221 -0.09 -0.18 -12.68
N LEU A 222 0.64 -1.29 -12.83
CA LEU A 222 1.47 -1.88 -11.77
C LEU A 222 2.51 -0.88 -11.24
N HIS A 223 3.17 -0.11 -12.12
CA HIS A 223 4.15 0.89 -11.69
C HIS A 223 3.52 1.95 -10.78
N ARG A 224 2.36 2.53 -11.17
CA ARG A 224 1.59 3.46 -10.32
C ARG A 224 1.15 2.81 -9.00
N LYS A 225 0.54 1.61 -9.06
CA LYS A 225 0.03 0.86 -7.90
C LYS A 225 1.13 0.42 -6.91
N SER A 226 2.39 0.39 -7.34
CA SER A 226 3.53 -0.03 -6.51
C SER A 226 4.08 1.06 -5.57
N GLY A 227 3.78 2.34 -5.80
CA GLY A 227 4.42 3.44 -5.06
C GLY A 227 5.96 3.50 -5.20
N SER A 228 6.51 2.81 -6.20
CA SER A 228 7.96 2.63 -6.38
C SER A 228 8.63 3.88 -6.93
N LEU A 229 9.75 4.26 -6.32
CA LEU A 229 10.61 5.36 -6.77
C LEU A 229 11.48 4.97 -7.98
N SER A 230 11.55 3.69 -8.35
CA SER A 230 12.32 3.23 -9.52
C SER A 230 11.72 3.79 -10.81
N PRO A 231 12.53 4.36 -11.73
CA PRO A 231 12.07 4.79 -13.05
C PRO A 231 11.39 3.64 -13.81
N PHE A 232 10.34 3.94 -14.57
CA PHE A 232 9.51 2.91 -15.23
C PHE A 232 10.32 1.90 -16.07
N LYS A 233 11.38 2.33 -16.77
CA LYS A 233 12.28 1.43 -17.52
C LYS A 233 12.91 0.35 -16.62
N ARG A 234 13.34 0.72 -15.41
CA ARG A 234 13.94 -0.20 -14.42
C ARG A 234 12.88 -1.10 -13.77
N PHE A 235 11.74 -0.54 -13.37
CA PHE A 235 10.60 -1.31 -12.87
C PHE A 235 10.14 -2.38 -13.87
N ALA A 236 10.02 -2.02 -15.15
CA ALA A 236 9.63 -2.93 -16.22
C ALA A 236 10.72 -3.96 -16.56
N PHE A 237 12.00 -3.67 -16.29
CA PHE A 237 13.08 -4.66 -16.39
C PHE A 237 12.98 -5.68 -15.25
N GLU A 238 12.88 -5.21 -14.01
CA GLU A 238 12.75 -6.06 -12.82
C GLU A 238 11.50 -6.95 -12.90
N LEU A 239 10.35 -6.41 -13.32
CA LEU A 239 9.12 -7.18 -13.50
C LEU A 239 9.26 -8.28 -14.57
N ARG A 240 10.02 -8.05 -15.66
CA ARG A 240 10.32 -9.13 -16.63
C ARG A 240 11.24 -10.19 -16.04
N GLU A 241 12.21 -9.81 -15.22
CA GLU A 241 13.09 -10.77 -14.52
C GLU A 241 12.36 -11.58 -13.44
N ILE A 242 11.24 -11.07 -12.90
CA ILE A 242 10.33 -11.85 -12.04
C ILE A 242 9.55 -12.85 -12.91
N ILE A 243 8.91 -12.41 -14.00
CA ILE A 243 8.19 -13.30 -14.94
C ILE A 243 9.13 -14.40 -15.48
N ARG A 244 10.38 -14.07 -15.81
CA ARG A 244 11.36 -15.04 -16.35
C ARG A 244 11.78 -16.11 -15.33
N ARG A 245 11.80 -15.78 -14.03
CA ARG A 245 12.21 -16.71 -12.95
C ARG A 245 11.06 -17.46 -12.30
N GLN A 246 9.80 -17.02 -12.49
CA GLN A 246 8.61 -17.60 -11.88
C GLN A 246 8.71 -17.83 -10.35
N PRO A 247 9.20 -16.86 -9.54
CA PRO A 247 9.47 -17.11 -8.12
C PRO A 247 8.21 -17.08 -7.23
N LEU A 248 7.02 -16.81 -7.77
CA LEU A 248 5.82 -16.59 -6.96
C LEU A 248 5.10 -17.92 -6.67
N PRO A 249 5.03 -18.39 -5.41
CA PRO A 249 4.44 -19.68 -5.11
C PRO A 249 2.94 -19.72 -5.43
N GLY A 250 2.49 -20.83 -6.03
CA GLY A 250 1.09 -21.03 -6.43
C GLY A 250 0.61 -20.22 -7.65
N TYR A 251 1.48 -19.45 -8.33
CA TYR A 251 1.09 -18.62 -9.48
C TYR A 251 2.07 -18.69 -10.65
N TRP A 252 1.53 -18.95 -11.85
CA TRP A 252 2.27 -18.81 -13.11
C TRP A 252 2.06 -17.41 -13.70
N LEU A 253 3.16 -16.75 -14.07
CA LEU A 253 3.16 -15.43 -14.70
C LEU A 253 3.41 -15.53 -16.21
N SER A 254 2.85 -14.63 -17.00
CA SER A 254 3.18 -14.49 -18.42
C SER A 254 3.22 -13.03 -18.88
N LEU A 255 3.97 -12.79 -19.95
CA LEU A 255 4.13 -11.49 -20.58
C LEU A 255 3.28 -11.45 -21.85
N GLU A 256 2.16 -10.73 -21.82
CA GLU A 256 1.29 -10.54 -22.98
C GLU A 256 1.54 -9.17 -23.64
N ARG A 257 1.40 -9.12 -24.96
CA ARG A 257 1.41 -7.87 -25.74
C ARG A 257 -0.01 -7.62 -26.22
N ALA A 258 -0.65 -6.59 -25.68
CA ALA A 258 -1.94 -6.12 -26.15
C ALA A 258 -1.78 -5.27 -27.43
N PRO A 259 -2.88 -5.00 -28.14
CA PRO A 259 -2.93 -4.01 -29.21
C PRO A 259 -2.33 -2.65 -28.81
N GLN A 260 -1.94 -1.88 -29.82
CA GLN A 260 -1.20 -0.61 -29.67
C GLN A 260 0.11 -0.70 -28.86
N GLY A 261 0.67 -1.90 -28.68
CA GLY A 261 1.97 -2.12 -28.04
C GLY A 261 1.96 -2.07 -26.51
N ARG A 262 0.77 -2.11 -25.86
CA ARG A 262 0.65 -2.16 -24.40
C ARG A 262 1.24 -3.48 -23.88
N VAL A 263 2.04 -3.42 -22.81
CA VAL A 263 2.67 -4.59 -22.19
C VAL A 263 1.90 -4.97 -20.94
N LEU A 264 1.34 -6.18 -20.94
CA LEU A 264 0.56 -6.72 -19.83
C LEU A 264 1.36 -7.81 -19.09
N LEU A 265 1.23 -7.80 -17.77
CA LEU A 265 1.41 -9.00 -16.96
C LEU A 265 0.07 -9.73 -16.98
N ALA A 266 0.06 -11.00 -17.39
CA ALA A 266 -1.02 -11.91 -17.06
C ALA A 266 -0.54 -12.93 -16.02
N PHE A 267 -1.46 -13.47 -15.24
CA PHE A 267 -1.14 -14.52 -14.27
C PHE A 267 -2.34 -15.42 -13.98
N ALA A 268 -2.08 -16.68 -13.65
CA ALA A 268 -3.07 -17.67 -13.26
C ALA A 268 -2.57 -18.52 -12.08
N PRO A 269 -3.45 -19.04 -11.21
CA PRO A 269 -3.06 -20.03 -10.21
C PRO A 269 -2.46 -21.28 -10.86
N CYS A 270 -1.44 -21.88 -10.24
CA CYS A 270 -0.86 -23.16 -10.69
C CYS A 270 -0.67 -24.12 -9.51
N GLY A 271 -0.79 -25.44 -9.78
CA GLY A 271 -0.74 -26.47 -8.75
C GLY A 271 -1.98 -26.53 -7.85
N GLN A 272 -1.86 -27.22 -6.72
CA GLN A 272 -2.84 -27.11 -5.63
C GLN A 272 -2.67 -25.73 -4.97
N THR A 273 -3.71 -24.91 -5.01
CA THR A 273 -3.70 -23.61 -4.33
C THR A 273 -3.63 -23.80 -2.82
N VAL A 274 -2.87 -22.96 -2.11
CA VAL A 274 -3.12 -22.71 -0.67
C VAL A 274 -4.60 -22.43 -0.50
N ASN A 275 -5.29 -23.32 0.20
CA ASN A 275 -6.75 -23.42 0.16
C ASN A 275 -7.39 -22.06 0.47
N GLY A 276 -8.27 -21.59 -0.43
CA GLY A 276 -9.08 -20.38 -0.19
C GLY A 276 -10.18 -20.58 0.86
N ILE A 277 -10.17 -21.72 1.54
CA ILE A 277 -11.04 -22.13 2.63
C ILE A 277 -10.13 -22.80 3.66
N VAL A 278 -9.85 -22.11 4.76
CA VAL A 278 -9.64 -22.79 6.05
C VAL A 278 -11.04 -22.97 6.64
N PRO A 279 -11.43 -24.17 7.11
CA PRO A 279 -12.71 -24.33 7.79
C PRO A 279 -12.69 -23.58 9.12
N SER A 280 -13.24 -22.37 9.16
CA SER A 280 -13.62 -21.76 10.44
C SER A 280 -14.56 -22.72 11.16
N GLY A 281 -14.30 -23.01 12.44
CA GLY A 281 -15.11 -23.94 13.25
C GLY A 281 -16.57 -23.51 13.44
N THR A 282 -16.91 -22.28 13.02
CA THR A 282 -18.24 -21.68 13.06
C THR A 282 -19.24 -22.50 12.23
N ARG A 283 -20.29 -23.04 12.89
CA ARG A 283 -21.39 -23.80 12.25
C ARG A 283 -22.38 -22.93 11.46
N THR A 284 -21.88 -22.04 10.62
CA THR A 284 -22.69 -21.20 9.74
C THR A 284 -22.12 -21.26 8.34
N LEU A 285 -22.88 -21.82 7.38
CA LEU A 285 -22.61 -21.68 5.96
C LEU A 285 -22.90 -20.24 5.52
N VAL A 286 -22.03 -19.31 5.92
CA VAL A 286 -22.01 -17.95 5.38
C VAL A 286 -21.65 -18.09 3.89
N PRO A 287 -22.54 -17.73 2.96
CA PRO A 287 -22.16 -17.68 1.55
C PRO A 287 -20.99 -16.71 1.41
N SER A 288 -19.93 -17.10 0.71
CA SER A 288 -18.75 -16.23 0.48
C SER A 288 -19.16 -15.03 -0.39
N GLY A 289 -19.72 -14.03 0.29
CA GLY A 289 -20.57 -12.97 -0.25
C GLY A 289 -19.80 -11.85 -0.91
N THR A 290 -18.97 -12.17 -1.91
CA THR A 290 -18.41 -11.18 -2.82
C THR A 290 -19.50 -10.69 -3.78
N VAL A 291 -20.51 -9.99 -3.24
CA VAL A 291 -21.55 -9.30 -4.02
C VAL A 291 -20.93 -8.10 -4.74
N SER A 292 -20.33 -8.40 -5.89
CA SER A 292 -19.55 -7.51 -6.76
C SER A 292 -18.27 -6.94 -6.15
N SER A 293 -17.33 -6.59 -7.03
CA SER A 293 -16.39 -5.50 -6.76
C SER A 293 -17.16 -4.20 -6.57
N CYS A 294 -16.78 -3.37 -5.60
CA CYS A 294 -17.28 -2.01 -5.52
C CYS A 294 -17.06 -1.28 -6.87
N PHE A 295 -18.05 -0.47 -7.26
CA PHE A 295 -18.28 0.12 -8.60
C PHE A 295 -18.86 -0.83 -9.65
N ARG A 296 -20.11 -0.52 -10.02
CA ARG A 296 -20.73 -0.84 -11.31
C ARG A 296 -21.48 0.42 -11.76
N GLU A 297 -21.01 1.04 -12.83
CA GLU A 297 -21.65 2.22 -13.44
C GLU A 297 -22.07 1.91 -14.90
N PRO A 298 -22.98 2.69 -15.51
CA PRO A 298 -23.70 2.24 -16.71
C PRO A 298 -22.82 2.11 -17.96
N GLY A 299 -22.92 0.98 -18.65
CA GLY A 299 -22.27 0.79 -19.95
C GLY A 299 -23.00 1.53 -21.06
N LEU A 300 -22.39 2.58 -21.61
CA LEU A 300 -22.75 3.12 -22.93
C LEU A 300 -22.22 2.17 -24.01
N GLY A 301 -23.13 1.44 -24.65
CA GLY A 301 -22.78 0.42 -25.63
C GLY A 301 -22.52 0.98 -27.04
N LEU A 302 -21.54 0.39 -27.72
CA LEU A 302 -21.39 0.39 -29.19
C LEU A 302 -21.06 -1.05 -29.64
N THR A 303 -21.36 -1.35 -30.90
CA THR A 303 -21.48 -2.70 -31.46
C THR A 303 -20.44 -3.02 -32.54
N SER A 304 -20.33 -4.32 -32.91
CA SER A 304 -19.71 -4.82 -34.16
C SER A 304 -18.15 -4.77 -34.21
N ASP A 305 -17.41 -5.76 -34.73
CA ASP A 305 -17.71 -7.18 -34.98
C ASP A 305 -16.43 -8.04 -34.97
N ALA A 306 -16.55 -9.36 -35.17
CA ALA A 306 -15.50 -10.35 -34.93
C ALA A 306 -14.41 -10.49 -36.00
N ALA A 307 -13.16 -10.72 -35.57
CA ALA A 307 -12.28 -11.78 -36.07
C ALA A 307 -11.01 -11.96 -35.19
N GLY A 308 -10.79 -13.17 -34.66
CA GLY A 308 -9.60 -13.53 -33.86
C GLY A 308 -9.73 -13.22 -32.35
N GLU A 309 -9.91 -14.27 -31.54
CA GLU A 309 -10.16 -14.17 -30.09
C GLU A 309 -8.95 -13.72 -29.25
N ASN A 310 -8.60 -12.44 -29.35
CA ASN A 310 -7.83 -11.78 -28.32
C ASN A 310 -8.67 -11.72 -27.03
N ARG A 311 -8.41 -12.62 -26.08
CA ARG A 311 -9.11 -12.68 -24.79
C ARG A 311 -9.19 -11.30 -24.14
N SER A 312 -10.41 -10.80 -23.94
CA SER A 312 -10.67 -9.45 -23.43
C SER A 312 -9.88 -9.19 -22.15
N PRO A 313 -9.16 -8.06 -22.03
CA PRO A 313 -8.64 -7.60 -20.76
C PRO A 313 -9.77 -7.41 -19.74
N ASN A 314 -9.48 -7.57 -18.45
CA ASN A 314 -10.42 -7.24 -17.37
C ASN A 314 -10.58 -5.70 -17.28
N LEU A 315 -11.37 -5.12 -18.19
CA LEU A 315 -11.51 -3.67 -18.38
C LEU A 315 -12.06 -2.97 -17.12
N ASP A 316 -13.05 -3.59 -16.49
CA ASP A 316 -13.82 -3.10 -15.34
C ASP A 316 -13.00 -2.81 -14.07
N SER A 317 -11.71 -3.18 -14.06
CA SER A 317 -10.78 -2.91 -12.97
C SER A 317 -9.45 -2.30 -13.44
N ASN A 318 -9.41 -1.77 -14.66
CA ASN A 318 -8.24 -1.14 -15.27
C ASN A 318 -8.57 0.25 -15.85
N THR A 319 -9.71 0.83 -15.46
CA THR A 319 -10.26 2.12 -15.94
C THR A 319 -9.26 3.27 -15.79
N ASP A 320 -8.51 3.31 -14.68
CA ASP A 320 -7.41 4.25 -14.40
C ASP A 320 -6.31 4.29 -15.48
N SER A 321 -6.26 3.32 -16.38
CA SER A 321 -5.28 3.22 -17.48
C SER A 321 -5.84 3.65 -18.84
N ASN A 322 -7.16 3.77 -19.01
CA ASN A 322 -7.78 4.09 -20.29
C ASN A 322 -7.96 5.60 -20.52
N LEU A 323 -7.91 6.42 -19.46
CA LEU A 323 -8.05 7.89 -19.53
C LEU A 323 -6.83 8.64 -20.10
N CYS A 324 -5.68 7.98 -20.31
CA CYS A 324 -4.44 8.62 -20.77
C CYS A 324 -4.22 8.62 -22.29
N ARG A 325 -5.26 8.89 -23.11
CA ARG A 325 -5.06 9.23 -24.54
C ARG A 325 -6.11 10.13 -25.22
N ALA A 326 -7.00 10.77 -24.47
CA ALA A 326 -8.05 11.64 -25.05
C ALA A 326 -7.64 13.12 -25.25
N GLN A 327 -6.38 13.48 -24.98
CA GLN A 327 -5.87 14.86 -25.10
C GLN A 327 -4.46 14.92 -25.72
N ALA A 328 -4.23 14.20 -26.83
CA ALA A 328 -3.08 14.39 -27.72
C ALA A 328 -3.24 13.59 -29.03
N ILE A 329 -3.97 14.14 -30.01
CA ILE A 329 -3.95 13.92 -31.48
C ILE A 329 -5.27 14.49 -32.04
N GLY A 330 -5.20 15.27 -33.12
CA GLY A 330 -6.33 16.01 -33.70
C GLY A 330 -6.51 17.41 -33.07
N ASP A 331 -6.66 18.50 -33.83
CA ASP A 331 -6.66 18.67 -35.29
C ASP A 331 -5.94 19.97 -35.71
N ASN A 332 -5.38 19.99 -36.92
CA ASN A 332 -4.90 21.20 -37.62
C ASN A 332 -4.70 20.89 -39.12
N VAL A 333 -4.73 21.91 -40.01
CA VAL A 333 -4.76 21.82 -41.50
C VAL A 333 -6.12 21.32 -42.04
N ASP A 334 -6.84 21.94 -42.99
CA ASP A 334 -6.96 23.29 -43.60
C ASP A 334 -8.21 23.22 -44.55
N SER A 335 -8.83 24.20 -45.23
CA SER A 335 -8.78 25.67 -45.48
C SER A 335 -10.15 26.06 -46.14
N PRO A 336 -10.39 27.16 -46.91
CA PRO A 336 -9.75 28.49 -47.00
C PRO A 336 -10.75 29.70 -46.91
N ALA A 337 -10.20 30.93 -46.85
CA ALA A 337 -10.74 32.24 -47.31
C ALA A 337 -12.18 32.71 -46.89
N GLU A 338 -12.45 33.98 -46.53
CA GLU A 338 -12.03 35.26 -47.14
C GLU A 338 -12.14 36.47 -46.15
N ASN A 339 -11.36 37.54 -46.42
CA ASN A 339 -11.65 38.97 -46.09
C ASN A 339 -11.79 39.39 -44.58
N LEU A 340 -11.50 40.62 -44.11
CA LEU A 340 -11.27 41.91 -44.78
C LEU A 340 -10.37 42.90 -43.95
N ARG A 341 -9.29 43.45 -44.55
CA ARG A 341 -8.66 44.79 -44.37
C ARG A 341 -8.18 45.37 -42.99
N LYS A 342 -6.93 45.90 -43.05
CA LYS A 342 -6.36 47.11 -42.35
C LYS A 342 -6.03 47.04 -40.83
N SER A 343 -5.02 47.76 -40.28
CA SER A 343 -3.83 48.42 -40.87
C SER A 343 -2.81 49.02 -39.85
N ASN A 344 -1.52 48.97 -40.21
CA ASN A 344 -0.48 50.03 -40.06
C ASN A 344 0.39 50.21 -38.77
N ARG A 345 1.66 50.64 -39.02
CA ARG A 345 2.74 51.20 -38.13
C ARG A 345 3.33 50.26 -37.04
N ARG A 346 4.64 50.07 -36.83
CA ARG A 346 5.94 50.81 -36.99
C ARG A 346 6.39 51.64 -35.75
N GLY A 347 7.66 51.45 -35.35
CA GLY A 347 8.37 52.16 -34.26
C GLY A 347 8.30 51.43 -32.91
N ALA A 348 9.34 50.88 -32.26
CA ALA A 348 10.81 50.92 -32.32
C ALA A 348 11.53 51.99 -31.46
N GLN A 349 12.29 51.50 -30.46
CA GLN A 349 13.43 52.13 -29.73
C GLN A 349 13.12 53.32 -28.77
N THR A 350 13.96 53.76 -27.80
CA THR A 350 14.88 53.14 -26.78
C THR A 350 15.15 54.24 -25.69
N THR A 351 16.08 54.03 -24.73
CA THR A 351 16.87 55.01 -23.92
C THR A 351 16.22 55.86 -22.79
N THR A 352 16.31 55.34 -21.56
CA THR A 352 17.07 55.85 -20.37
C THR A 352 17.13 57.34 -19.96
N GLY A 353 16.87 57.59 -18.65
CA GLY A 353 17.41 58.69 -17.80
C GLY A 353 16.40 59.79 -17.40
N SER A 354 16.56 60.57 -16.31
CA SER A 354 17.32 60.43 -15.05
C SER A 354 17.06 61.65 -14.12
N GLY A 355 16.80 61.45 -12.81
CA GLY A 355 16.60 62.52 -11.80
C GLY A 355 15.18 63.14 -11.78
N ASP A 356 14.75 63.84 -10.71
CA ASP A 356 15.36 64.01 -9.38
C ASP A 356 14.29 64.39 -8.29
N GLU A 357 14.72 64.42 -7.02
CA GLU A 357 14.10 64.99 -5.79
C GLU A 357 12.57 65.05 -5.60
N THR A 358 12.08 64.48 -4.48
CA THR A 358 11.48 65.23 -3.33
C THR A 358 11.10 64.25 -2.20
N SER A 359 11.28 64.65 -0.94
CA SER A 359 10.71 64.00 0.26
C SER A 359 10.25 65.09 1.25
N PRO A 360 9.26 64.82 2.13
CA PRO A 360 9.67 64.59 3.52
C PRO A 360 8.78 63.65 4.39
N GLN A 361 9.41 63.15 5.46
CA GLN A 361 8.89 62.90 6.82
C GLN A 361 7.83 61.81 7.11
N LEU A 362 8.28 60.87 7.96
CA LEU A 362 7.48 60.19 9.00
C LEU A 362 7.24 61.16 10.18
N PRO A 363 6.39 60.78 11.15
CA PRO A 363 6.98 60.32 12.41
C PRO A 363 6.37 59.03 12.99
N LEU A 364 7.15 58.38 13.85
CA LEU A 364 6.70 57.38 14.83
C LEU A 364 6.18 58.10 16.08
N ASP A 365 5.37 57.41 16.91
CA ASP A 365 5.20 57.80 18.32
C ASP A 365 5.06 56.55 19.24
N LEU A 366 5.27 56.72 20.54
CA LEU A 366 5.56 55.64 21.50
C LEU A 366 4.84 55.79 22.86
N GLY A 367 4.14 54.73 23.28
CA GLY A 367 3.79 54.50 24.70
C GLY A 367 2.63 55.35 25.25
N PRO A 368 2.48 55.46 26.59
CA PRO A 368 3.37 54.97 27.66
C PRO A 368 2.77 53.85 28.55
N GLU A 369 3.42 53.63 29.70
CA GLU A 369 3.32 52.51 30.65
C GLU A 369 2.14 52.60 31.67
N GLY A 370 1.98 51.57 32.52
CA GLY A 370 1.82 51.85 33.95
C GLY A 370 1.05 50.89 34.88
N ARG A 371 1.77 49.91 35.48
CA ARG A 371 1.52 49.32 36.83
C ARG A 371 0.22 48.48 37.01
N ALA A 372 0.10 47.63 38.05
CA ALA A 372 0.97 47.42 39.22
C ALA A 372 1.39 45.95 39.39
#